data_AF-A0A359B9S1-F1
#
_entry.id   AF-A0A359B9S1-F1
#
_cell.length_a   1.000
_cell.length_b   1.000
_cell.length_c   1.000
_cell.angle_alpha   90.00
_cell.angle_beta   90.00
_cell.angle_gamma   90.00
#
_symmetry.space_group_name_H-M   'P 1'
#
loop_
_entity.id
_entity.type
_entity.pdbx_description
1 polymer ?
#
loop_
_entity_poly.entity_id
_entity_poly.type
_entity_poly.pdbx_seq_one_letter_code
_entity_poly.pdbx_strand_id
1 'polypeptide(L)'
;MKEMVMSQEEIQAVCVKLGEELTKELANEEKIPLFVGVMKGALNFFFSLIPHINRKIMTDYVETSSYEGTQSTGIVKITKDLNISPNDRTLVLVEDVIDTGLSMKYLLDYLKSKYQPKRIIICSLFDKLAARKENVHVDYAGKILNENKFLVGFGLDYNELDREIPYVYVPSEEDIKAMDELLAKE
;
A
#
# COMPACT_ATOMS: atom_id res chain seq x y z
N MET A 1 -19.51 10.74 -6.69
CA MET A 1 -19.06 9.97 -5.50
C MET A 1 -20.25 9.26 -4.87
N LYS A 2 -20.16 7.95 -4.61
CA LYS A 2 -21.21 7.17 -3.91
C LYS A 2 -21.09 7.24 -2.37
N GLU A 3 -19.87 7.08 -1.86
CA GLU A 3 -19.60 7.04 -0.42
C GLU A 3 -18.18 7.57 -0.14
N MET A 4 -18.02 8.42 0.86
CA MET A 4 -16.69 8.78 1.38
C MET A 4 -16.24 7.73 2.41
N VAL A 5 -15.06 7.15 2.20
CA VAL A 5 -14.52 6.05 3.02
C VAL A 5 -13.54 6.56 4.07
N MET A 6 -12.72 7.56 3.73
CA MET A 6 -11.80 8.21 4.67
C MET A 6 -11.49 9.63 4.20
N SER A 7 -11.72 10.63 5.05
CA SER A 7 -11.37 12.03 4.75
C SER A 7 -9.87 12.27 4.80
N GLN A 8 -9.39 13.39 4.25
CA GLN A 8 -7.98 13.77 4.33
C GLN A 8 -7.50 13.89 5.78
N GLU A 9 -8.32 14.46 6.66
CA GLU A 9 -8.01 14.63 8.08
C GLU A 9 -7.91 13.28 8.80
N GLU A 10 -8.82 12.34 8.48
CA GLU A 10 -8.77 10.98 9.02
C GLU A 10 -7.51 10.24 8.55
N ILE A 11 -7.13 10.39 7.27
CA ILE A 11 -5.89 9.81 6.73
C ILE A 11 -4.67 10.36 7.45
N GLN A 12 -4.61 11.68 7.68
CA GLN A 12 -3.50 12.30 8.41
C GLN A 12 -3.42 11.78 9.86
N ALA A 13 -4.57 11.66 10.55
CA ALA A 13 -4.62 11.09 11.89
C ALA A 13 -4.13 9.62 11.92
N VAL A 14 -4.48 8.83 10.90
CA VAL A 14 -3.97 7.47 10.72
C VAL A 14 -2.46 7.47 10.52
N CYS A 15 -1.91 8.34 9.66
CA CYS A 15 -0.48 8.43 9.41
C CYS A 15 0.31 8.77 10.69
N VAL A 16 -0.19 9.71 11.49
CA VAL A 16 0.40 10.05 12.81
C VAL A 16 0.39 8.82 13.72
N LYS A 17 -0.76 8.18 13.89
CA LYS A 17 -0.91 7.00 14.75
C LYS A 17 0.04 5.87 14.34
N LEU A 18 0.03 5.49 13.07
CA LEU A 18 0.87 4.40 12.56
C LEU A 18 2.36 4.77 12.65
N GLY A 19 2.71 6.04 12.43
CA GLY A 19 4.07 6.52 12.58
C GLY A 19 4.61 6.36 14.01
N GLU A 20 3.78 6.67 15.01
CA GLU A 20 4.11 6.46 16.43
C GLU A 20 4.22 4.97 16.78
N GLU A 21 3.31 4.13 16.29
CA GLU A 21 3.32 2.69 16.51
C GLU A 21 4.58 2.03 15.92
N LEU A 22 4.91 2.35 14.66
CA LEU A 22 6.12 1.88 14.00
C LEU A 22 7.40 2.41 14.66
N THR A 23 7.39 3.67 15.14
CA THR A 23 8.53 4.21 15.90
C THR A 23 8.80 3.38 17.15
N LYS A 24 7.75 3.02 17.91
CA LYS A 24 7.86 2.18 19.11
C LYS A 24 8.31 0.76 18.76
N GLU A 25 7.71 0.15 17.74
CA GLU A 25 8.02 -1.21 17.28
C GLU A 25 9.49 -1.37 16.88
N LEU A 26 10.04 -0.32 16.29
CA LEU A 26 11.40 -0.33 15.79
C LEU A 26 12.40 0.15 16.85
N ALA A 27 12.00 0.69 18.01
CA ALA A 27 12.87 1.44 18.93
C ALA A 27 14.21 0.76 19.27
N ASN A 28 14.24 -0.57 19.36
CA ASN A 28 15.42 -1.37 19.70
C ASN A 28 16.17 -1.96 18.49
N GLU A 29 15.87 -1.53 17.26
CA GLU A 29 16.57 -1.96 16.05
C GLU A 29 17.96 -1.33 15.96
N GLU A 30 19.00 -2.17 16.03
CA GLU A 30 20.41 -1.76 15.90
C GLU A 30 20.74 -1.19 14.51
N LYS A 31 20.24 -1.82 13.44
CA LYS A 31 20.41 -1.33 12.07
C LYS A 31 19.26 -0.39 11.69
N ILE A 32 19.57 0.60 10.85
CA ILE A 32 18.56 1.53 10.30
C ILE A 32 17.53 0.73 9.47
N PRO A 33 16.24 0.74 9.84
CA PRO A 33 15.19 0.06 9.09
C PRO A 33 15.03 0.64 7.69
N LEU A 34 14.64 -0.22 6.74
CA LEU A 34 14.33 0.18 5.37
C LEU A 34 12.82 0.21 5.18
N PHE A 35 12.28 1.37 4.84
CA PHE A 35 10.88 1.58 4.51
C PHE A 35 10.73 1.55 3.00
N VAL A 36 9.84 0.71 2.49
CA VAL A 36 9.66 0.48 1.05
C VAL A 36 8.20 0.68 0.68
N GLY A 37 7.92 1.71 -0.11
CA GLY A 37 6.60 1.87 -0.70
C GLY A 37 6.41 0.93 -1.89
N VAL A 38 5.24 0.29 -1.97
CA VAL A 38 4.85 -0.52 -3.13
C VAL A 38 4.12 0.37 -4.14
N MET A 39 4.78 0.62 -5.27
CA MET A 39 4.34 1.64 -6.23
C MET A 39 3.43 1.05 -7.31
N LYS A 40 2.50 1.84 -7.83
CA LYS A 40 2.32 3.29 -7.59
C LYS A 40 1.33 3.64 -6.46
N GLY A 41 0.42 2.73 -6.12
CA GLY A 41 -0.71 3.01 -5.25
C GLY A 41 -0.33 3.58 -3.88
N ALA A 42 0.71 3.01 -3.25
CA ALA A 42 1.17 3.44 -1.94
C ALA A 42 1.85 4.82 -1.90
N LEU A 43 2.08 5.50 -3.04
CA LEU A 43 2.87 6.74 -3.10
C LEU A 43 2.42 7.79 -2.09
N ASN A 44 1.12 8.13 -2.08
CA ASN A 44 0.57 9.18 -1.23
C ASN A 44 0.61 8.79 0.25
N PHE A 45 0.26 7.54 0.56
CA PHE A 45 0.31 7.02 1.92
C PHE A 45 1.74 6.95 2.45
N PHE A 46 2.68 6.46 1.64
CA PHE A 46 4.10 6.38 1.99
C PHE A 46 4.66 7.75 2.37
N PHE A 47 4.49 8.75 1.51
CA PHE A 47 4.99 10.10 1.77
C PHE A 47 4.27 10.81 2.93
N SER A 48 3.03 10.43 3.23
CA SER A 48 2.30 10.97 4.39
C SER A 48 2.70 10.29 5.70
N LEU A 49 3.11 9.02 5.66
CA LEU A 49 3.52 8.25 6.84
C LEU A 49 4.93 8.62 7.32
N ILE A 50 5.90 8.71 6.41
CA ILE A 50 7.33 8.86 6.77
C ILE A 50 7.65 10.06 7.69
N PRO A 51 7.00 11.25 7.61
CA PRO A 51 7.32 12.37 8.47
C PRO A 51 6.98 12.12 9.94
N HIS A 52 6.13 11.13 10.22
CA HIS A 52 5.70 10.76 11.58
C HIS A 52 6.56 9.66 12.20
N ILE A 53 7.58 9.16 11.49
CA ILE A 53 8.52 8.19 12.03
C ILE A 53 9.63 8.92 12.82
N ASN A 54 9.55 8.89 14.15
CA ASN A 54 10.50 9.57 15.03
C ASN A 54 11.76 8.74 15.29
N ARG A 55 12.45 8.36 14.20
CA ARG A 55 13.77 7.73 14.20
C ARG A 55 14.42 7.86 12.83
N LYS A 56 15.72 7.53 12.73
CA LYS A 56 16.37 7.39 11.43
C LYS A 56 15.84 6.16 10.70
N ILE A 57 15.51 6.34 9.42
CA ILE A 57 15.06 5.33 8.47
C ILE A 57 15.78 5.51 7.13
N MET A 58 15.82 4.46 6.33
CA MET A 58 16.11 4.53 4.90
C MET A 58 14.81 4.34 4.13
N THR A 59 14.70 4.91 2.93
CA THR A 59 13.53 4.78 2.07
C THR A 59 13.92 4.21 0.71
N ASP A 60 13.11 3.32 0.17
CA ASP A 60 13.19 2.83 -1.21
C ASP A 60 11.76 2.55 -1.72
N TYR A 61 11.63 2.01 -2.91
CA TYR A 61 10.36 1.56 -3.45
C TYR A 61 10.54 0.37 -4.38
N VAL A 62 9.48 -0.43 -4.50
CA VAL A 62 9.38 -1.50 -5.50
C VAL A 62 8.23 -1.19 -6.44
N GLU A 63 8.33 -1.64 -7.69
CA GLU A 63 7.21 -1.61 -8.61
C GLU A 63 6.83 -3.03 -8.98
N THR A 64 5.53 -3.28 -8.96
CA THR A 64 4.96 -4.55 -9.38
C THR A 64 3.92 -4.31 -10.45
N SER A 65 3.87 -5.21 -11.44
CA SER A 65 2.83 -5.22 -12.46
C SER A 65 2.03 -6.51 -12.35
N SER A 66 0.71 -6.40 -12.23
CA SER A 66 -0.21 -7.51 -12.47
C SER A 66 -0.53 -7.60 -13.96
N TYR A 67 -0.37 -8.77 -14.58
CA TYR A 67 -0.80 -8.98 -15.97
C TYR A 67 -2.34 -8.80 -16.09
N GLU A 68 -2.75 -7.97 -17.08
CA GLU A 68 -4.04 -7.26 -17.22
C GLU A 68 -5.33 -8.11 -17.29
N GLY A 69 -6.41 -7.54 -16.74
CA GLY A 69 -7.82 -8.00 -16.76
C GLY A 69 -8.60 -7.55 -15.51
N THR A 70 -9.94 -7.60 -15.50
CA THR A 70 -10.78 -7.36 -14.29
C THR A 70 -10.62 -8.42 -13.20
N GLN A 71 -9.70 -9.37 -13.39
CA GLN A 71 -9.30 -10.38 -12.44
C GLN A 71 -7.77 -10.46 -12.44
N SER A 72 -7.16 -10.40 -11.26
CA SER A 72 -5.73 -10.68 -11.11
C SER A 72 -5.46 -12.11 -11.59
N THR A 73 -4.65 -12.28 -12.64
CA THR A 73 -4.18 -13.59 -13.10
C THR A 73 -3.27 -14.31 -12.08
N GLY A 74 -2.96 -13.66 -10.95
CA GLY A 74 -2.08 -14.15 -9.90
C GLY A 74 -0.59 -14.04 -10.23
N ILE A 75 -0.25 -13.72 -11.49
CA ILE A 75 1.12 -13.50 -11.93
C ILE A 75 1.44 -12.02 -11.75
N VAL A 76 2.04 -11.70 -10.61
CA VAL A 76 2.68 -10.41 -10.37
C VAL A 76 4.13 -10.51 -10.84
N LYS A 77 4.65 -9.45 -11.46
CA LYS A 77 6.06 -9.35 -11.84
C LYS A 77 6.67 -8.13 -11.17
N ILE A 78 7.87 -8.28 -10.64
CA ILE A 78 8.68 -7.13 -10.18
C ILE A 78 9.22 -6.42 -11.41
N THR A 79 8.78 -5.19 -11.65
CA THR A 79 9.26 -4.32 -12.74
C THR A 79 10.42 -3.46 -12.30
N LYS A 80 10.46 -3.10 -11.02
CA LYS A 80 11.60 -2.47 -10.35
C LYS A 80 11.82 -3.07 -8.98
N ASP A 81 13.06 -3.46 -8.72
CA ASP A 81 13.51 -4.03 -7.46
C ASP A 81 14.14 -2.97 -6.53
N LEU A 82 14.51 -3.41 -5.32
CA LEU A 82 15.20 -2.60 -4.31
C LEU A 82 16.60 -2.19 -4.76
N ASN A 83 16.93 -0.91 -4.56
CA ASN A 83 18.28 -0.38 -4.69
C ASN A 83 19.10 -0.60 -3.41
N ILE A 84 18.45 -0.54 -2.25
CA ILE A 84 19.08 -0.75 -0.94
C ILE A 84 18.82 -2.19 -0.49
N SER A 85 19.88 -2.94 -0.20
CA SER A 85 19.73 -4.30 0.32
C SER A 85 19.04 -4.31 1.69
N PRO A 86 17.96 -5.09 1.86
CA PRO A 86 17.26 -5.23 3.13
C PRO A 86 17.91 -6.28 4.06
N ASN A 87 19.07 -6.86 3.70
CA ASN A 87 19.71 -7.91 4.49
C ASN A 87 20.04 -7.44 5.92
N ASP A 88 19.78 -8.34 6.88
CA ASP A 88 20.05 -8.19 8.31
C ASP A 88 19.40 -6.97 9.00
N ARG A 89 18.47 -6.28 8.33
CA ARG A 89 17.71 -5.15 8.91
C ARG A 89 16.22 -5.43 8.86
N THR A 90 15.46 -4.64 9.61
CA THR A 90 14.00 -4.64 9.50
C THR A 90 13.59 -3.96 8.20
N LEU A 91 12.78 -4.65 7.40
CA LEU A 91 12.13 -4.15 6.21
C LEU A 91 10.67 -3.82 6.55
N VAL A 92 10.22 -2.60 6.28
CA VAL A 92 8.83 -2.18 6.43
C VAL A 92 8.25 -1.96 5.03
N LEU A 93 7.35 -2.84 4.61
CA LEU A 93 6.59 -2.68 3.37
C LEU A 93 5.39 -1.79 3.64
N VAL A 94 5.21 -0.75 2.82
CA VAL A 94 4.13 0.21 2.93
C VAL A 94 3.25 0.11 1.67
N GLU A 95 1.99 -0.25 1.86
CA GLU A 95 1.00 -0.49 0.80
C GLU A 95 -0.22 0.41 0.99
N ASP A 96 -0.91 0.80 -0.08
CA ASP A 96 -2.20 1.49 0.03
C ASP A 96 -3.32 0.54 0.48
N VAL A 97 -3.48 -0.62 -0.18
CA VAL A 97 -4.54 -1.58 0.12
C VAL A 97 -4.06 -3.01 -0.02
N ILE A 98 -4.38 -3.82 0.99
CA ILE A 98 -4.27 -5.27 0.89
C ILE A 98 -5.67 -5.85 0.71
N ASP A 99 -5.97 -6.28 -0.53
CA ASP A 99 -7.25 -6.85 -0.94
C ASP A 99 -7.22 -8.40 -0.85
N THR A 100 -7.10 -9.09 -1.98
CA THR A 100 -6.99 -10.56 -2.01
C THR A 100 -5.74 -11.11 -1.29
N GLY A 101 -4.69 -10.30 -1.17
CA GLY A 101 -3.39 -10.68 -0.63
C GLY A 101 -2.44 -11.34 -1.63
N LEU A 102 -2.87 -11.60 -2.87
CA LEU A 102 -2.05 -12.26 -3.89
C LEU A 102 -0.76 -11.49 -4.21
N SER A 103 -0.87 -10.18 -4.47
CA SER A 103 0.28 -9.34 -4.81
C SER A 103 1.29 -9.25 -3.67
N MET A 104 0.79 -9.03 -2.44
CA MET A 104 1.66 -8.96 -1.27
C MET A 104 2.31 -10.31 -0.97
N LYS A 105 1.59 -11.43 -1.10
CA LYS A 105 2.16 -12.76 -0.97
C LYS A 105 3.30 -12.98 -1.97
N TYR A 106 3.07 -12.66 -3.25
CA TYR A 106 4.09 -12.77 -4.27
C TYR A 106 5.32 -11.92 -3.94
N LEU A 107 5.14 -10.66 -3.53
CA LEU A 107 6.23 -9.78 -3.15
C LEU A 107 7.02 -10.33 -1.95
N LEU A 108 6.34 -10.84 -0.93
CA LEU A 108 6.98 -11.47 0.22
C LEU A 108 7.80 -12.70 -0.19
N ASP A 109 7.24 -13.57 -1.03
CA ASP A 109 7.92 -14.78 -1.49
C ASP A 109 9.14 -14.42 -2.36
N TYR A 110 9.02 -13.41 -3.22
CA TYR A 110 10.13 -12.84 -4.00
C TYR A 110 11.25 -12.32 -3.09
N LEU A 111 10.92 -11.42 -2.15
CA LEU A 111 11.89 -10.78 -1.26
C LEU A 111 12.61 -11.81 -0.38
N LYS A 112 11.88 -12.81 0.15
CA LYS A 112 12.46 -13.89 0.97
C LYS A 112 13.34 -14.85 0.16
N SER A 113 13.09 -15.00 -1.15
CA SER A 113 13.92 -15.84 -2.01
C SER A 113 15.25 -15.18 -2.38
N LYS A 114 15.28 -13.84 -2.43
CA LYS A 114 16.42 -13.05 -2.91
C LYS A 114 17.25 -12.42 -1.80
N TYR A 115 16.62 -12.11 -0.68
CA TYR A 115 17.20 -11.37 0.42
C TYR A 115 17.00 -12.08 1.76
N GLN A 116 17.78 -11.67 2.76
CA GLN A 116 17.75 -12.18 4.13
C GLN A 116 17.46 -11.04 5.11
N PRO A 117 16.26 -10.40 5.06
CA PRO A 117 15.91 -9.39 6.05
C PRO A 117 15.81 -10.00 7.44
N LYS A 118 16.11 -9.21 8.48
CA LYS A 118 15.96 -9.64 9.89
C LYS A 118 14.50 -9.94 10.19
N ARG A 119 13.61 -9.07 9.72
CA ARG A 119 12.14 -9.21 9.77
C ARG A 119 11.51 -8.35 8.69
N ILE A 120 10.30 -8.72 8.28
CA ILE A 120 9.46 -7.94 7.38
C ILE A 120 8.21 -7.54 8.15
N ILE A 121 7.89 -6.25 8.15
CA ILE A 121 6.67 -5.66 8.71
C ILE A 121 5.83 -5.14 7.55
N ILE A 122 4.53 -5.37 7.57
CA ILE A 122 3.58 -4.89 6.57
C ILE A 122 2.70 -3.82 7.21
N CYS A 123 2.80 -2.61 6.66
CA CYS A 123 1.95 -1.49 7.00
C CYS A 123 1.07 -1.14 5.79
N SER A 124 -0.25 -1.12 5.97
CA SER A 124 -1.18 -0.75 4.91
C SER A 124 -2.17 0.31 5.35
N LEU A 125 -2.60 1.18 4.44
CA LEU A 125 -3.67 2.14 4.75
C LEU A 125 -5.01 1.40 4.91
N PHE A 126 -5.31 0.45 4.03
CA PHE A 126 -6.50 -0.40 4.11
C PHE A 126 -6.17 -1.90 4.11
N ASP A 127 -6.81 -2.63 5.02
CA ASP A 127 -6.81 -4.09 5.03
C ASP A 127 -8.24 -4.61 4.80
N LYS A 128 -8.49 -5.24 3.64
CA LYS A 128 -9.80 -5.79 3.28
C LYS A 128 -9.89 -7.28 3.58
N LEU A 129 -10.28 -7.60 4.81
CA LEU A 129 -10.44 -9.00 5.22
C LEU A 129 -11.55 -9.73 4.43
N ALA A 130 -12.57 -9.01 3.96
CA ALA A 130 -13.68 -9.60 3.20
C ALA A 130 -13.29 -10.14 1.82
N ALA A 131 -12.18 -9.66 1.24
CA ALA A 131 -11.70 -10.08 -0.08
C ALA A 131 -10.53 -11.08 0.00
N ARG A 132 -10.06 -11.38 1.22
CA ARG A 132 -8.86 -12.17 1.52
C ARG A 132 -8.93 -13.56 0.88
N LYS A 133 -7.96 -13.89 0.03
CA LYS A 133 -7.76 -15.23 -0.54
C LYS A 133 -6.49 -15.89 -0.03
N GLU A 134 -5.47 -15.10 0.24
CA GLU A 134 -4.19 -15.55 0.76
C GLU A 134 -3.98 -15.14 2.21
N ASN A 135 -3.37 -16.00 3.01
CA ASN A 135 -3.06 -15.68 4.41
C ASN A 135 -1.83 -14.75 4.49
N VAL A 136 -2.08 -13.45 4.30
CA VAL A 136 -1.11 -12.37 4.51
C VAL A 136 -1.46 -11.65 5.79
N HIS A 137 -0.55 -11.68 6.76
CA HIS A 137 -0.70 -10.94 8.01
C HIS A 137 -0.28 -9.49 7.81
N VAL A 138 -1.19 -8.55 8.05
CA VAL A 138 -0.89 -7.11 8.08
C VAL A 138 -0.60 -6.73 9.53
N ASP A 139 0.64 -6.33 9.81
CA ASP A 139 1.07 -5.96 11.17
C ASP A 139 0.44 -4.63 11.62
N TYR A 140 0.32 -3.68 10.69
CA TYR A 140 -0.24 -2.35 10.94
C TYR A 140 -1.22 -1.95 9.84
N ALA A 141 -2.50 -1.79 10.19
CA ALA A 141 -3.54 -1.35 9.27
C ALA A 141 -4.10 0.00 9.72
N GLY A 142 -4.23 0.95 8.78
CA GLY A 142 -4.91 2.22 9.02
C GLY A 142 -6.40 2.02 9.29
N LYS A 143 -7.08 1.30 8.38
CA LYS A 143 -8.48 0.92 8.52
C LYS A 143 -8.72 -0.49 8.00
N ILE A 144 -9.34 -1.32 8.82
CA ILE A 144 -9.81 -2.65 8.41
C ILE A 144 -11.21 -2.49 7.79
N LEU A 145 -11.39 -3.04 6.60
CA LEU A 145 -12.66 -3.03 5.88
C LEU A 145 -13.26 -4.44 5.82
N ASN A 146 -14.48 -4.55 6.34
CA ASN A 146 -15.26 -5.79 6.37
C ASN A 146 -16.16 -5.95 5.13
N GLU A 147 -16.12 -5.01 4.20
CA GLU A 147 -16.89 -5.02 2.96
C GLU A 147 -15.93 -4.87 1.77
N ASN A 148 -16.22 -5.57 0.67
CA ASN A 148 -15.41 -5.46 -0.53
C ASN A 148 -15.84 -4.24 -1.37
N LYS A 149 -15.41 -3.06 -0.95
CA LYS A 149 -15.66 -1.78 -1.65
C LYS A 149 -14.56 -1.50 -2.66
N PHE A 150 -14.90 -1.09 -3.88
CA PHE A 150 -13.91 -0.54 -4.82
C PHE A 150 -13.53 0.86 -4.35
N LEU A 151 -12.26 1.08 -4.04
CA LEU A 151 -11.74 2.31 -3.44
C LEU A 151 -10.94 3.10 -4.47
N VAL A 152 -11.14 4.40 -4.52
CA VAL A 152 -10.41 5.35 -5.37
C VAL A 152 -10.01 6.56 -4.54
N GLY A 153 -8.93 7.24 -4.94
CA GLY A 153 -8.42 8.42 -4.27
C GLY A 153 -7.25 8.14 -3.34
N PHE A 154 -6.50 9.19 -3.02
CA PHE A 154 -5.32 9.16 -2.16
C PHE A 154 -4.28 8.11 -2.58
N GLY A 155 -3.97 8.07 -3.88
CA GLY A 155 -3.03 7.12 -4.47
C GLY A 155 -3.71 5.90 -5.08
N LEU A 156 -4.87 5.48 -4.58
CA LEU A 156 -5.72 4.46 -5.21
C LEU A 156 -6.35 5.03 -6.48
N ASP A 157 -6.53 4.19 -7.51
CA ASP A 157 -6.95 4.65 -8.84
C ASP A 157 -8.11 3.88 -9.44
N TYR A 158 -8.70 4.53 -10.43
CA TYR A 158 -9.43 3.87 -11.50
C TYR A 158 -8.68 4.09 -12.82
N ASN A 159 -7.98 3.07 -13.31
CA ASN A 159 -7.20 3.12 -14.56
C ASN A 159 -6.26 4.36 -14.63
N GLU A 160 -5.43 4.52 -13.60
CA GLU A 160 -4.51 5.65 -13.38
C GLU A 160 -5.16 7.00 -13.06
N LEU A 161 -6.50 7.13 -13.10
CA LEU A 161 -7.21 8.35 -12.73
C LEU A 161 -7.48 8.45 -11.22
N ASP A 162 -7.68 9.68 -10.78
CA ASP A 162 -8.11 10.09 -9.43
C ASP A 162 -7.11 9.78 -8.30
N ARG A 163 -5.86 9.41 -8.61
CA ARG A 163 -4.80 9.23 -7.60
C ARG A 163 -4.53 10.49 -6.77
N GLU A 164 -4.76 11.67 -7.34
CA GLU A 164 -4.49 12.97 -6.75
C GLU A 164 -5.56 13.45 -5.75
N ILE A 165 -6.72 12.80 -5.72
CA ILE A 165 -7.81 13.17 -4.80
C ILE A 165 -7.34 12.99 -3.34
N PRO A 166 -7.51 13.97 -2.44
CA PRO A 166 -6.89 13.95 -1.11
C PRO A 166 -7.60 13.06 -0.08
N TYR A 167 -8.67 12.39 -0.46
CA TYR A 167 -9.48 11.50 0.37
C TYR A 167 -9.78 10.20 -0.39
N VAL A 168 -10.29 9.20 0.32
CA VAL A 168 -10.67 7.90 -0.29
C VAL A 168 -12.18 7.77 -0.32
N TYR A 169 -12.71 7.32 -1.46
CA TYR A 169 -14.14 7.17 -1.70
C TYR A 169 -14.45 5.93 -2.54
N VAL A 170 -15.74 5.58 -2.57
CA VAL A 170 -16.31 4.64 -3.54
C VAL A 170 -16.92 5.46 -4.68
N PRO A 171 -16.49 5.29 -5.93
CA PRO A 171 -17.09 5.99 -7.07
C PRO A 171 -18.54 5.56 -7.29
N SER A 172 -19.38 6.48 -7.75
CA SER A 172 -20.72 6.17 -8.26
C SER A 172 -20.64 5.65 -9.70
N GLU A 173 -21.75 5.12 -10.21
CA GLU A 173 -21.83 4.68 -11.61
C GLU A 173 -21.59 5.86 -12.57
N GLU A 174 -22.05 7.06 -12.22
CA GLU A 174 -21.80 8.27 -12.99
C GLU A 174 -20.32 8.67 -12.99
N ASP A 175 -19.61 8.54 -11.86
CA ASP A 175 -18.17 8.83 -11.80
C ASP A 175 -17.39 7.88 -12.72
N ILE A 176 -17.69 6.57 -12.64
CA ILE A 176 -17.05 5.55 -13.49
C ILE A 176 -17.28 5.85 -14.96
N LYS A 177 -18.53 6.13 -15.35
CA LYS A 177 -18.86 6.47 -16.72
C LYS A 177 -18.12 7.71 -17.22
N ALA A 178 -18.00 8.75 -16.38
CA ALA A 178 -17.26 9.95 -16.73
C ALA A 178 -15.77 9.67 -16.93
N MET A 179 -15.15 8.85 -16.07
CA MET A 179 -13.76 8.42 -16.22
C MET A 179 -13.54 7.57 -17.47
N ASP A 180 -14.43 6.63 -17.78
CA ASP A 180 -14.38 5.85 -19.01
C ASP A 180 -14.46 6.74 -20.27
N GLU A 181 -15.34 7.74 -20.26
CA GLU A 181 -15.47 8.71 -21.36
C GLU A 181 -14.23 9.61 -21.52
N LEU A 182 -13.47 9.85 -20.44
CA LEU A 182 -12.19 10.55 -20.51
C LEU A 182 -11.11 9.65 -21.11
N LEU A 183 -10.97 8.42 -20.60
CA LEU A 183 -9.97 7.47 -21.07
C LEU A 183 -10.15 7.07 -22.54
N ALA A 184 -11.39 7.00 -23.02
CA ALA A 184 -11.68 6.69 -24.43
C ALA A 184 -11.20 7.78 -25.43
N LYS A 185 -10.76 8.94 -24.94
CA LYS A 185 -10.27 10.05 -25.77
C LYS A 185 -8.74 10.13 -25.87
N GLU A 186 -8.02 9.36 -25.06
CA GLU A 186 -6.56 9.25 -25.06
C GLU A 186 -6.09 8.08 -25.96
#